data_AF-A0A6S6WEB2-F1
#
_entry.id   AF-A0A6S6WEB2-F1
#
_cell.length_a   1.000
_cell.length_b   1.000
_cell.length_c   1.000
_cell.angle_alpha   90.00
_cell.angle_beta   90.00
_cell.angle_gamma   90.00
#
_symmetry.space_group_name_H-M   'P 1'
#
loop_
_entity.id
_entity.type
_entity.pdbx_description
1 polymer ?
#
loop_
_entity_poly.entity_id
_entity_poly.type
_entity_poly.pdbx_seq_one_letter_code
_entity_poly.pdbx_strand_id
1 'polypeptide(L)'
;MPTQTLTRAAALTRVLGQSGRRYLVERILQDKPGNQGRVYLATSGHHKYVLKDVAPHDFKYFENMFNDLRSSPYPTRVRRYPDESVFVYKYL
;
A
#
# COMPACT_ATOMS: atom_id res chain seq x y z
N MET A 1 -7.18 23.24 -13.88
CA MET A 1 -6.13 23.40 -12.85
C MET A 1 -5.62 22.01 -12.44
N PRO A 2 -4.44 21.53 -12.87
CA PRO A 2 -3.90 20.26 -12.39
C PRO A 2 -2.60 20.49 -11.59
N THR A 3 -2.74 20.85 -10.31
CA THR A 3 -1.58 21.08 -9.42
C THR A 3 -1.63 20.16 -8.18
N GLN A 4 -2.16 18.94 -8.34
CA GLN A 4 -2.17 17.94 -7.26
C GLN A 4 -1.56 16.58 -7.65
N THR A 5 -1.34 16.32 -8.94
CA THR A 5 -0.82 15.02 -9.41
C THR A 5 0.69 14.86 -9.18
N LEU A 6 1.43 15.97 -9.16
CA LEU A 6 2.90 15.97 -9.02
C LEU A 6 3.38 15.65 -7.59
N THR A 7 2.52 15.72 -6.58
CA THR A 7 2.89 15.46 -5.17
C THR A 7 2.86 13.97 -4.82
N ARG A 8 2.09 13.15 -5.55
CA ARG A 8 1.80 11.76 -5.19
C ARG A 8 2.95 10.78 -5.49
N ALA A 9 3.78 11.07 -6.49
CA ALA A 9 4.94 10.24 -6.85
C ALA A 9 6.16 10.47 -5.95
N ALA A 10 6.31 11.68 -5.39
CA ALA A 10 7.44 12.04 -4.53
C ALA A 10 7.21 11.69 -3.04
N ALA A 11 5.95 11.59 -2.58
CA ALA A 11 5.63 11.33 -1.18
C ALA A 11 5.89 9.87 -0.72
N LEU A 12 6.00 8.92 -1.64
CA LEU A 12 6.15 7.50 -1.31
C LEU A 12 7.62 7.04 -1.15
N THR A 13 8.60 7.92 -0.97
CA THR A 13 9.98 7.42 -0.71
C THR A 13 10.02 6.57 0.56
N ARG A 14 9.19 6.87 1.57
CA ARG A 14 9.13 6.09 2.82
C ARG A 14 7.71 5.97 3.34
N VAL A 15 7.20 4.75 3.36
CA VAL A 15 5.92 4.40 3.98
C VAL A 15 6.21 3.87 5.37
N LEU A 16 5.65 4.47 6.42
CA LEU A 16 5.78 3.93 7.79
C LEU A 16 4.93 2.65 7.91
N GLY A 17 4.80 2.02 9.06
CA GLY A 17 3.99 0.82 9.28
C GLY A 17 3.18 1.05 10.55
N GLN A 18 2.00 0.43 10.72
CA GLN A 18 1.34 0.50 12.03
C GLN A 18 2.17 -0.18 13.13
N SER A 19 3.00 -1.17 12.77
CA SER A 19 4.00 -1.77 13.66
C SER A 19 5.28 -0.92 13.83
N GLY A 20 5.31 0.32 13.31
CA GLY A 20 6.52 1.16 13.25
C GLY A 20 7.51 0.77 12.16
N ARG A 21 7.27 -0.32 11.42
CA ARG A 21 8.13 -0.78 10.32
C ARG A 21 8.14 0.21 9.16
N ARG A 22 9.32 0.59 8.66
CA ARG A 22 9.46 1.51 7.51
C ARG A 22 9.69 0.72 6.23
N TYR A 23 9.06 1.16 5.15
CA TYR A 23 9.17 0.61 3.80
C TYR A 23 9.70 1.69 2.86
N LEU A 24 10.77 1.38 2.14
CA LEU A 24 11.35 2.23 1.10
C LEU A 24 10.78 1.78 -0.24
N VAL A 25 10.06 2.65 -0.95
CA VAL A 25 9.57 2.31 -2.29
C VAL A 25 10.73 2.32 -3.28
N GLU A 26 10.89 1.21 -4.00
CA GLU A 26 11.94 1.04 -5.01
C GLU A 26 11.43 1.45 -6.40
N ARG A 27 10.25 0.95 -6.78
CA ARG A 27 9.66 1.19 -8.10
C ARG A 27 8.17 0.85 -8.14
N ILE A 28 7.50 1.34 -9.17
CA ILE A 28 6.14 0.93 -9.52
C ILE A 28 6.20 -0.43 -10.22
N LEU A 29 5.41 -1.40 -9.75
CA LEU A 29 5.18 -2.68 -10.41
C LEU A 29 3.98 -2.62 -11.36
N GLN A 30 2.94 -1.86 -11.00
CA GLN A 30 1.77 -1.61 -11.84
C GLN A 30 1.23 -0.20 -11.62
N ASP A 31 0.93 0.51 -12.71
CA ASP A 31 0.18 1.77 -12.69
C ASP A 31 -1.14 1.54 -13.43
N LYS A 32 -2.25 1.42 -12.67
CA LYS A 32 -3.55 1.14 -13.28
C LYS A 32 -4.28 2.45 -13.56
N PRO A 33 -4.99 2.54 -14.71
CA PRO A 33 -5.75 3.73 -15.04
C PRO A 33 -6.91 3.98 -14.06
N GLY A 34 -7.30 5.25 -13.93
CA GLY A 34 -8.41 5.67 -13.08
C GLY A 34 -8.12 5.51 -11.58
N ASN A 35 -9.14 5.10 -10.81
CA ASN A 35 -9.05 4.97 -9.35
C ASN A 35 -8.58 3.58 -8.89
N GLN A 36 -8.09 2.73 -9.80
CA GLN A 36 -7.70 1.35 -9.49
C GLN A 36 -6.39 1.23 -8.70
N GLY A 37 -5.72 2.36 -8.46
CA GLY A 37 -4.53 2.43 -7.63
C GLY A 37 -3.26 1.94 -8.31
N ARG A 38 -2.18 1.97 -7.55
CA ARG A 38 -0.82 1.60 -7.97
C ARG A 38 -0.31 0.46 -7.12
N VAL A 39 0.57 -0.31 -7.71
CA VAL A 39 1.31 -1.38 -7.02
C VAL A 39 2.77 -1.02 -7.04
N TYR A 40 3.43 -1.05 -5.89
CA TYR A 40 4.83 -0.71 -5.73
C TYR A 40 5.61 -1.88 -5.15
N LEU A 41 6.87 -1.99 -5.56
CA LEU A 41 7.87 -2.79 -4.87
C LEU A 41 8.50 -1.92 -3.80
N ALA A 42 8.62 -2.45 -2.59
CA ALA A 42 9.27 -1.77 -1.48
C ALA A 42 10.19 -2.70 -0.70
N THR A 43 11.16 -2.14 0.01
CA THR A 43 12.08 -2.86 0.89
C THR A 43 11.92 -2.42 2.35
N SER A 44 12.04 -3.37 3.27
CA SER A 44 12.16 -3.12 4.70
C SER A 44 13.18 -4.06 5.30
N GLY A 45 14.36 -3.53 5.64
CA GLY A 45 15.54 -4.34 5.95
C GLY A 45 15.94 -5.18 4.73
N HIS A 46 16.19 -6.48 4.94
CA HIS A 46 16.55 -7.43 3.88
C HIS A 46 15.34 -8.05 3.14
N HIS A 47 14.13 -7.62 3.46
CA HIS A 47 12.91 -8.20 2.89
C HIS A 47 12.24 -7.25 1.90
N LYS A 48 11.71 -7.83 0.83
CA LYS A 48 10.90 -7.13 -0.16
C LYS A 48 9.40 -7.28 0.15
N TYR A 49 8.65 -6.26 -0.24
CA TYR A 49 7.22 -6.13 0.00
C TYR A 49 6.53 -5.55 -1.22
N VAL A 50 5.25 -5.89 -1.38
CA VAL A 50 4.35 -5.24 -2.33
C VAL A 50 3.46 -4.29 -1.56
N LEU A 51 3.44 -3.03 -1.97
CA LEU A 51 2.51 -2.02 -1.48
C LEU A 51 1.45 -1.80 -2.56
N LYS A 52 0.17 -1.91 -2.20
CA LYS A 52 -0.94 -1.66 -3.12
C LYS A 52 -1.78 -0.50 -2.61
N ASP A 53 -1.78 0.60 -3.34
CA ASP A 53 -2.72 1.70 -3.11
C ASP A 53 -4.13 1.22 -3.47
N VAL A 54 -5.08 1.64 -2.65
CA VAL A 54 -6.51 1.40 -2.84
C VAL A 54 -7.24 2.73 -2.67
N ALA A 55 -8.30 2.93 -3.44
CA ALA A 55 -9.09 4.14 -3.31
C ALA A 55 -9.73 4.19 -1.90
N PRO A 56 -9.82 5.37 -1.26
CA PRO A 56 -10.38 5.47 0.09
C PRO A 56 -11.80 4.90 0.23
N HIS A 57 -12.62 4.97 -0.82
CA HIS A 57 -13.99 4.43 -0.82
C HIS A 57 -14.01 2.89 -0.78
N ASP A 58 -13.04 2.23 -1.39
CA ASP A 58 -12.93 0.77 -1.42
C ASP A 58 -12.24 0.20 -0.19
N PHE A 59 -11.47 1.03 0.52
CA PHE A 59 -10.59 0.58 1.59
C PHE A 59 -11.33 -0.18 2.69
N LYS A 60 -12.47 0.35 3.14
CA LYS A 60 -13.26 -0.26 4.22
C LYS A 60 -13.79 -1.64 3.84
N TYR A 61 -14.19 -1.83 2.59
CA TYR A 61 -14.62 -3.13 2.08
C TYR A 61 -13.50 -4.16 2.17
N PHE A 62 -12.31 -3.80 1.67
CA PHE A 62 -11.15 -4.69 1.73
C PHE A 62 -10.65 -4.91 3.16
N GLU A 63 -10.68 -3.89 4.01
CA GLU A 63 -10.31 -4.00 5.43
C GLU A 63 -11.19 -5.02 6.15
N ASN A 64 -12.51 -4.95 5.96
CA ASN A 64 -13.44 -5.92 6.53
C ASN A 64 -13.17 -7.34 6.02
N MET A 65 -13.04 -7.50 4.70
CA MET A 65 -12.73 -8.80 4.08
C MET A 65 -11.43 -9.41 4.66
N PHE A 66 -10.39 -8.61 4.85
CA PHE A 66 -9.14 -9.11 5.44
C PHE A 66 -9.23 -9.38 6.94
N ASN A 67 -10.07 -8.66 7.68
CA ASN A 67 -10.37 -8.98 9.07
C ASN A 67 -11.06 -10.35 9.19
N ASP A 68 -11.98 -10.68 8.28
CA ASP A 68 -12.62 -12.00 8.23
C ASP A 68 -11.61 -13.11 7.89
N LEU A 69 -10.60 -12.78 7.09
CA LEU A 69 -9.52 -13.69 6.69
C LEU A 69 -8.35 -13.72 7.68
N ARG A 70 -8.45 -13.09 8.86
CA ARG A 70 -7.31 -12.95 9.78
C ARG A 70 -6.78 -14.28 10.33
N SER A 71 -7.62 -15.32 10.34
CA SER A 71 -7.22 -16.70 10.69
C SER A 71 -6.54 -17.45 9.54
N SER A 72 -6.55 -16.90 8.33
CA SER A 72 -5.93 -17.49 7.15
C SER A 72 -4.40 -17.52 7.30
N PRO A 73 -3.74 -18.61 6.86
CA PRO A 73 -2.28 -18.68 6.85
C PRO A 73 -1.64 -17.71 5.84
N TYR A 74 -2.43 -17.09 4.96
CA TYR A 74 -1.94 -16.16 3.95
C TYR A 74 -1.85 -14.73 4.49
N PRO A 75 -0.69 -14.05 4.37
CA PRO A 75 -0.48 -12.75 4.98
C PRO A 75 -1.31 -11.68 4.29
N THR A 76 -2.29 -11.15 5.02
CA THR A 76 -3.13 -10.03 4.59
C THR A 76 -3.09 -8.95 5.65
N ARG A 77 -2.12 -8.03 5.53
CA ARG A 77 -2.01 -6.89 6.44
C ARG A 77 -2.48 -5.61 5.76
N VAL A 78 -3.51 -5.04 6.35
CA VAL A 78 -4.17 -3.79 5.95
C VAL A 78 -3.48 -2.63 6.64
N ARG A 79 -3.29 -1.50 5.95
CA ARG A 79 -2.77 -0.31 6.61
C ARG A 79 -3.43 0.98 6.10
N ARG A 80 -3.73 1.85 7.06
CA ARG A 80 -4.07 3.25 6.87
C ARG A 80 -2.88 4.12 7.32
N TYR A 81 -2.35 4.95 6.42
CA TYR A 81 -1.55 6.14 6.77
C TYR A 81 -2.48 7.36 6.66
N PRO A 82 -2.22 8.55 7.28
CA PRO A 82 -3.26 9.54 7.57
C PRO A 82 -4.20 9.87 6.40
N ASP A 83 -3.72 9.81 5.15
CA ASP A 83 -4.52 10.04 3.96
C ASP A 83 -4.39 8.95 2.87
N GLU A 84 -3.78 7.80 3.20
CA GLU A 84 -3.47 6.75 2.22
C GLU A 84 -3.92 5.36 2.68
N SER A 85 -4.67 4.71 1.79
CA SER A 85 -5.23 3.37 1.90
C SER A 85 -4.31 2.37 1.20
N VAL A 86 -3.33 1.81 1.90
CA VAL A 86 -2.28 0.95 1.31
C VAL A 86 -2.25 -0.42 1.98
N PHE A 87 -2.35 -1.48 1.17
CA PHE A 87 -2.13 -2.85 1.64
C PHE A 87 -0.68 -3.26 1.47
N VAL A 88 -0.16 -4.02 2.44
CA VAL A 88 1.23 -4.48 2.45
C VAL A 88 1.27 -6.01 2.41
N TYR A 89 1.95 -6.54 1.39
CA TYR A 89 2.15 -7.97 1.20
C TYR A 89 3.64 -8.30 1.20
N LYS A 90 4.01 -9.51 1.61
CA LYS A 90 5.39 -9.99 1.47
C LYS A 90 5.65 -10.29 -0.02
N TYR A 91 6.78 -9.84 -0.54
CA TYR A 91 7.23 -10.22 -1.88
C TYR A 91 7.88 -11.60 -1.80
N LEU A 92 7.54 -12.49 -2.76
CA LEU A 92 8.05 -13.86 -2.84
C LEU A 92 9.54 -13.91 -3.18
#